data_AF-A0A0J1G348-F1
#
_entry.id   AF-A0A0J1G348-F1
#
_cell.length_a   1.000
_cell.length_b   1.000
_cell.length_c   1.000
_cell.angle_alpha   90.00
_cell.angle_beta   90.00
_cell.angle_gamma   90.00
#
_symmetry.space_group_name_H-M   'P 1'
#
loop_
_entity.id
_entity.type
_entity.pdbx_description
1 polymer ?
#
loop_
_entity_poly.entity_id
_entity_poly.type
_entity_poly.pdbx_seq_one_letter_code
_entity_poly.pdbx_strand_id
1 'polypeptide(L)'
;MSFCSFWDYTVMQRFREYDENRSANRKIFEYTTSSNNRDGLAIRAAGDSLYQREEENKILIVLSDGRPNDVIVNRPGSRNPKPYHGDYAVSDTAFEVRKLRNMGIFVLGVFAGKEHDLAAEKKIFGKDFAYIRDISSFSNVVCLYLKKLLEW
;
A
#
# COMPACT_ATOMS: atom_id res chain seq x y z
N MET A 1 6.19 4.09 -3.86
CA MET A 1 6.06 3.60 -5.24
C MET A 1 4.81 4.20 -5.85
N SER A 2 4.71 4.32 -7.18
CA SER A 2 3.46 4.60 -7.89
C SER A 2 3.14 3.48 -8.85
N PHE A 3 1.88 3.46 -9.29
CA PHE A 3 1.34 2.56 -10.28
C PHE A 3 0.59 3.39 -11.33
N CYS A 4 0.75 3.04 -12.60
CA CYS A 4 -0.16 3.48 -13.64
C CYS A 4 -0.35 2.38 -14.69
N SER A 5 -1.54 2.37 -15.29
CA SER A 5 -1.82 1.56 -16.47
C SER A 5 -1.51 2.41 -17.71
N PHE A 6 -0.55 1.96 -18.52
CA PHE A 6 -0.21 2.57 -19.79
C PHE A 6 -0.44 1.56 -20.91
N TRP A 7 -1.49 1.78 -21.70
CA TRP A 7 -2.03 0.79 -22.64
C TRP A 7 -2.37 -0.52 -21.93
N ASP A 8 -1.73 -1.63 -22.31
CA ASP A 8 -1.94 -2.96 -21.74
C ASP A 8 -0.83 -3.33 -20.73
N TYR A 9 0.00 -2.35 -20.35
CA TYR A 9 1.09 -2.52 -19.40
C TYR A 9 0.76 -1.88 -18.05
N THR A 10 1.12 -2.60 -17.00
CA THR A 10 1.22 -2.06 -15.66
C THR A 10 2.64 -1.53 -15.44
N VAL A 11 2.77 -0.23 -15.22
CA VAL A 11 4.04 0.41 -14.88
C VAL A 11 4.04 0.69 -13.38
N MET A 12 5.06 0.18 -12.69
CA MET A 12 5.33 0.53 -11.29
C MET A 12 6.61 1.36 -11.22
N GLN A 13 6.54 2.51 -10.58
CA GLN A 13 7.70 3.37 -10.38
C GLN A 13 8.09 3.37 -8.91
N ARG A 14 9.38 3.16 -8.64
CA ARG A 14 9.96 3.29 -7.31
C ARG A 14 10.67 4.63 -7.21
N PHE A 15 10.23 5.46 -6.28
CA PHE A 15 10.79 6.80 -6.09
C PHE A 15 12.10 6.79 -5.30
N ARG A 16 12.28 5.82 -4.41
CA ARG A 16 13.48 5.73 -3.58
C ARG A 16 13.72 4.31 -3.10
N GLU A 17 14.97 3.88 -3.14
CA GLU A 17 15.49 2.68 -2.50
C GLU A 17 16.01 2.97 -1.09
N TYR A 18 16.17 1.92 -0.28
CA TYR A 18 16.66 2.04 1.08
C TYR A 18 18.07 2.64 1.15
N ASP A 19 19.01 2.12 0.35
CA ASP A 19 20.43 2.52 0.35
C ASP A 19 20.72 3.75 -0.52
N GLU A 20 19.71 4.33 -1.18
CA GLU A 20 19.90 5.53 -1.99
C GLU A 20 20.23 6.75 -1.13
N ASN A 21 21.10 7.61 -1.69
CA ASN A 21 21.51 8.84 -1.03
C ASN A 21 20.30 9.75 -0.74
N ARG A 22 20.48 10.69 0.21
CA ARG A 22 19.41 11.61 0.60
C ARG A 22 18.90 12.49 -0.56
N SER A 23 19.71 12.69 -1.61
CA SER A 23 19.27 13.46 -2.78
C SER A 23 18.13 12.79 -3.54
N ALA A 24 18.05 11.45 -3.50
CA ALA A 24 16.97 10.68 -4.11
C ALA A 24 15.60 10.96 -3.46
N ASN A 25 15.55 11.52 -2.25
CA ASN A 25 14.28 11.92 -1.61
C ASN A 25 13.45 12.85 -2.51
N ARG A 26 14.09 13.67 -3.35
CA ARG A 26 13.39 14.61 -4.23
C ARG A 26 12.56 13.92 -5.31
N LYS A 27 12.87 12.68 -5.67
CA LYS A 27 12.10 11.89 -6.65
C LYS A 27 10.64 11.70 -6.22
N ILE A 28 10.33 11.80 -4.93
CA ILE A 28 8.93 11.73 -4.46
C ILE A 28 8.07 12.86 -5.05
N PHE A 29 8.65 14.00 -5.42
CA PHE A 29 7.94 15.11 -6.05
C PHE A 29 7.61 14.85 -7.52
N GLU A 30 8.18 13.80 -8.12
CA GLU A 30 7.78 13.31 -9.44
C GLU A 30 6.50 12.45 -9.36
N TYR A 31 6.03 12.13 -8.16
CA TYR A 31 4.79 11.39 -7.96
C TYR A 31 3.61 12.18 -8.54
N THR A 32 2.96 11.56 -9.51
CA THR A 32 1.71 12.06 -10.08
C THR A 32 0.62 11.02 -9.86
N THR A 33 -0.57 11.49 -9.47
CA THR A 33 -1.74 10.64 -9.34
C THR A 33 -2.44 10.57 -10.69
N SER A 34 -2.54 9.37 -11.25
CA SER A 34 -3.34 9.13 -12.43
C SER A 34 -4.21 7.91 -12.19
N SER A 35 -5.52 8.11 -12.27
CA SER A 35 -6.50 7.03 -12.33
C SER A 35 -6.59 6.19 -11.04
N ASN A 36 -6.63 4.87 -11.20
CA ASN A 36 -7.04 3.88 -10.23
C ASN A 36 -5.91 3.40 -9.28
N ASN A 37 -6.29 2.77 -8.17
CA ASN A 37 -5.37 2.14 -7.20
C ASN A 37 -5.58 0.62 -7.11
N ARG A 38 -4.49 -0.11 -7.35
CA ARG A 38 -4.44 -1.57 -7.19
C ARG A 38 -3.62 -1.94 -5.96
N ASP A 39 -4.16 -1.67 -4.78
CA ASP A 39 -3.45 -1.75 -3.50
C ASP A 39 -2.85 -3.13 -3.24
N GLY A 40 -3.56 -4.23 -3.54
CA GLY A 40 -3.04 -5.59 -3.41
C GLY A 40 -1.74 -5.80 -4.21
N LEU A 41 -1.70 -5.29 -5.45
CA LEU A 41 -0.48 -5.34 -6.28
C LEU A 41 0.66 -4.51 -5.66
N ALA A 42 0.36 -3.30 -5.20
CA ALA A 42 1.35 -2.41 -4.61
C ALA A 42 1.95 -3.01 -3.32
N ILE A 43 1.11 -3.59 -2.46
CA ILE A 43 1.53 -4.27 -1.23
C ILE A 43 2.38 -5.49 -1.56
N ARG A 44 1.95 -6.33 -2.52
CA ARG A 44 2.73 -7.49 -2.96
C ARG A 44 4.11 -7.08 -3.48
N ALA A 45 4.17 -6.10 -4.39
CA ALA A 45 5.44 -5.65 -4.96
C ALA A 45 6.38 -5.04 -3.91
N ALA A 46 5.82 -4.26 -2.95
CA ALA A 46 6.59 -3.69 -1.85
C ALA A 46 7.13 -4.79 -0.95
N GLY A 47 6.26 -5.74 -0.58
CA GLY A 47 6.56 -6.84 0.32
C GLY A 47 7.57 -7.82 -0.25
N ASP A 48 7.45 -8.20 -1.52
CA ASP A 48 8.41 -9.08 -2.19
C ASP A 48 9.80 -8.42 -2.25
N SER A 49 9.86 -7.14 -2.57
CA SER A 49 11.13 -6.38 -2.57
C SER A 49 11.71 -6.23 -1.16
N LEU A 50 10.86 -6.02 -0.16
CA LEU A 50 11.29 -5.91 1.23
C LEU A 50 11.77 -7.26 1.77
N TYR A 51 11.13 -8.37 1.38
CA TYR A 51 11.50 -9.72 1.81
C TYR A 51 12.90 -10.13 1.35
N GLN A 52 13.33 -9.68 0.17
CA GLN A 52 14.65 -9.96 -0.40
C GLN A 52 15.81 -9.25 0.32
N ARG A 53 15.50 -8.30 1.23
CA ARG A 53 16.50 -7.59 2.02
C ARG A 53 17.14 -8.50 3.08
N GLU A 54 18.41 -8.27 3.37
CA GLU A 54 19.19 -9.03 4.36
C GLU A 54 18.79 -8.68 5.80
N GLU A 55 18.22 -7.49 6.05
CA GLU A 55 17.82 -7.07 7.38
C GLU A 55 16.78 -8.01 8.00
N GLU A 56 17.00 -8.45 9.23
CA GLU A 56 16.09 -9.35 9.96
C GLU A 56 14.72 -8.70 10.16
N ASN A 57 14.71 -7.49 10.72
CA ASN A 57 13.48 -6.76 11.03
C ASN A 57 13.00 -5.95 9.82
N LYS A 58 11.84 -6.33 9.29
CA LYS A 58 11.25 -5.74 8.09
C LYS A 58 9.88 -5.13 8.42
N ILE A 59 9.71 -3.85 8.11
CA ILE A 59 8.45 -3.13 8.30
C ILE A 59 7.94 -2.52 6.99
N LEU A 60 6.66 -2.74 6.71
CA LEU A 60 5.90 -2.07 5.67
C LEU A 60 4.85 -1.15 6.30
N ILE A 61 4.90 0.14 5.95
CA ILE A 61 3.93 1.15 6.38
C ILE A 61 3.11 1.55 5.15
N VAL A 62 1.80 1.37 5.22
CA VAL A 62 0.87 1.64 4.11
C VAL A 62 -0.02 2.81 4.48
N LEU A 63 0.16 3.96 3.83
CA LEU A 63 -0.77 5.08 3.94
C LEU A 63 -1.85 4.94 2.85
N SER A 64 -3.11 4.75 3.25
CA SER A 64 -4.23 4.54 2.32
C SER A 64 -5.54 5.12 2.85
N ASP A 65 -6.48 5.38 1.95
CA ASP A 65 -7.86 5.77 2.27
C ASP A 65 -8.80 4.56 2.41
N GLY A 66 -8.26 3.34 2.32
CA GLY A 66 -9.01 2.09 2.50
C GLY A 66 -9.90 1.72 1.32
N ARG A 67 -9.70 2.31 0.14
CA ARG A 67 -10.54 2.07 -1.05
C ARG A 67 -9.77 1.49 -2.24
N PRO A 68 -9.45 0.19 -2.24
CA PRO A 68 -8.83 -0.41 -3.41
C PRO A 68 -9.79 -0.44 -4.61
N ASN A 69 -9.39 0.19 -5.71
CA ASN A 69 -10.25 0.41 -6.87
C ASN A 69 -9.46 0.55 -8.19
N ASP A 70 -9.55 -0.47 -9.05
CA ASP A 70 -8.98 -0.54 -10.38
C ASP A 70 -9.96 -1.10 -11.41
N VAL A 71 -10.84 -0.21 -11.87
CA VAL A 71 -11.82 -0.48 -12.91
C VAL A 71 -11.26 -0.03 -14.27
N ILE A 72 -10.96 -1.00 -15.13
CA ILE A 72 -10.55 -0.73 -16.52
C ILE A 72 -11.79 -0.33 -17.32
N VAL A 73 -11.78 0.87 -17.89
CA VAL A 73 -12.84 1.33 -18.80
C VAL A 73 -12.63 0.70 -20.17
N ASN A 74 -13.65 -0.02 -20.66
CA ASN A 74 -13.62 -0.88 -21.84
C ASN A 74 -12.97 -0.24 -23.08
N ARG A 75 -12.05 -0.99 -23.73
CA ARG A 75 -11.75 -0.83 -25.16
C ARG A 75 -12.58 -1.85 -25.96
N PRO A 76 -13.15 -1.47 -27.12
CA PRO A 76 -13.88 -2.42 -27.97
C PRO A 76 -13.01 -3.64 -28.32
N GLY A 77 -13.51 -4.86 -28.05
CA GLY A 77 -12.83 -6.12 -28.40
C GLY A 77 -11.92 -6.73 -27.33
N SER A 78 -11.82 -6.14 -26.14
CA SER A 78 -10.98 -6.66 -25.05
C SER A 78 -11.68 -7.82 -24.31
N ARG A 79 -10.92 -8.86 -23.91
CA ARG A 79 -11.37 -9.78 -22.85
C ARG A 79 -11.38 -8.99 -21.53
N ASN A 80 -12.54 -8.46 -21.15
CA ASN A 80 -12.64 -7.65 -19.94
C ASN A 80 -12.30 -8.49 -18.70
N PRO A 81 -11.20 -8.18 -17.99
CA PRO A 81 -10.95 -8.79 -16.70
C PRO A 81 -12.06 -8.38 -15.71
N LYS A 82 -12.30 -9.21 -14.69
CA LYS A 82 -13.22 -8.85 -13.60
C LYS A 82 -12.76 -7.52 -13.00
N PRO A 83 -13.65 -6.52 -12.87
CA PRO A 83 -13.26 -5.21 -12.38
C PRO A 83 -12.80 -5.30 -10.92
N TYR A 84 -11.70 -4.64 -10.57
CA TYR A 84 -11.11 -4.67 -9.23
C TYR A 84 -11.75 -3.58 -8.38
N HIS A 85 -12.82 -3.91 -7.66
CA HIS A 85 -13.45 -3.00 -6.68
C HIS A 85 -14.20 -3.78 -5.59
N GLY A 86 -14.68 -3.07 -4.58
CA GLY A 86 -15.55 -3.61 -3.54
C GLY A 86 -14.92 -4.78 -2.78
N ASP A 87 -15.73 -5.77 -2.42
CA ASP A 87 -15.28 -6.91 -1.61
C ASP A 87 -14.16 -7.74 -2.27
N TYR A 88 -14.11 -7.80 -3.61
CA TYR A 88 -13.03 -8.48 -4.31
C TYR A 88 -11.70 -7.78 -4.03
N ALA A 89 -11.65 -6.46 -4.23
CA ALA A 89 -10.44 -5.68 -4.07
C ALA A 89 -9.98 -5.60 -2.60
N VAL A 90 -10.94 -5.47 -1.67
CA VAL A 90 -10.67 -5.54 -0.23
C VAL A 90 -10.12 -6.91 0.17
N SER A 91 -10.70 -8.00 -0.32
CA SER A 91 -10.25 -9.36 0.03
C SER A 91 -8.87 -9.70 -0.54
N ASP A 92 -8.61 -9.26 -1.77
CA ASP A 92 -7.29 -9.39 -2.42
C ASP A 92 -6.22 -8.63 -1.64
N THR A 93 -6.50 -7.38 -1.27
CA THR A 93 -5.58 -6.55 -0.47
C THR A 93 -5.34 -7.16 0.92
N ALA A 94 -6.39 -7.65 1.58
CA ALA A 94 -6.29 -8.33 2.87
C ALA A 94 -5.46 -9.63 2.79
N PHE A 95 -5.59 -10.38 1.70
CA PHE A 95 -4.80 -11.59 1.49
C PHE A 95 -3.31 -11.27 1.39
N GLU A 96 -2.94 -10.25 0.61
CA GLU A 96 -1.53 -9.85 0.47
C GLU A 96 -0.94 -9.35 1.80
N VAL A 97 -1.70 -8.57 2.59
CA VAL A 97 -1.27 -8.16 3.94
C VAL A 97 -1.03 -9.38 4.85
N ARG A 98 -1.95 -10.35 4.86
CA ARG A 98 -1.80 -11.58 5.66
C ARG A 98 -0.60 -12.40 5.23
N LYS A 99 -0.37 -12.52 3.92
CA LYS A 99 0.77 -13.23 3.35
C LYS A 99 2.10 -12.62 3.83
N LEU A 100 2.26 -11.29 3.77
CA LEU A 100 3.47 -10.63 4.24
C LEU A 100 3.69 -10.81 5.75
N ARG A 101 2.62 -10.73 6.55
CA ARG A 101 2.70 -10.99 7.99
C ARG A 101 3.15 -12.41 8.29
N ASN A 102 2.66 -13.41 7.54
CA ASN A 102 3.10 -14.80 7.68
C ASN A 102 4.57 -14.99 7.27
N MET A 103 5.14 -14.08 6.47
CA MET A 103 6.56 -14.05 6.11
C MET A 103 7.43 -13.31 7.14
N GLY A 104 6.86 -12.89 8.28
CA GLY A 104 7.57 -12.18 9.34
C GLY A 104 7.70 -10.67 9.11
N ILE A 105 7.04 -10.10 8.10
CA ILE A 105 7.07 -8.65 7.84
C ILE A 105 6.00 -7.97 8.71
N PHE A 106 6.39 -6.96 9.47
CA PHE A 106 5.46 -6.10 10.19
C PHE A 106 4.72 -5.18 9.21
N VAL A 107 3.39 -5.28 9.13
CA VAL A 107 2.59 -4.45 8.22
C VAL A 107 1.65 -3.56 9.02
N LEU A 108 1.89 -2.24 8.97
CA LEU A 108 1.05 -1.20 9.57
C LEU A 108 0.22 -0.49 8.50
N GLY A 109 -1.11 -0.51 8.65
CA GLY A 109 -2.01 0.39 7.92
C GLY A 109 -2.10 1.76 8.59
N VAL A 110 -1.86 2.85 7.88
CA VAL A 110 -2.17 4.20 8.31
C VAL A 110 -3.33 4.70 7.47
N PHE A 111 -4.50 4.69 8.09
CA PHE A 111 -5.76 4.98 7.43
C PHE A 111 -6.01 6.49 7.46
N ALA A 112 -6.20 7.09 6.29
CA ALA A 112 -6.54 8.51 6.13
C ALA A 112 -7.91 8.73 5.47
N GLY A 113 -8.75 7.68 5.44
CA GLY A 113 -10.05 7.69 4.79
C GLY A 113 -11.20 8.21 5.66
N LYS A 114 -12.43 8.07 5.14
CA LYS A 114 -13.66 8.48 5.83
C LYS A 114 -14.16 7.34 6.74
N GLU A 115 -14.93 7.67 7.77
CA GLU A 115 -15.41 6.68 8.75
C GLU A 115 -16.18 5.49 8.13
N HIS A 116 -16.89 5.70 7.01
CA HIS A 116 -17.59 4.60 6.33
C HIS A 116 -16.66 3.58 5.67
N ASP A 117 -15.42 3.96 5.34
CA ASP A 117 -14.41 3.07 4.77
C ASP A 117 -13.66 2.26 5.85
N LEU A 118 -13.85 2.60 7.13
CA LEU A 118 -13.19 1.96 8.26
C LEU A 118 -13.45 0.44 8.33
N ALA A 119 -14.61 -0.01 7.85
CA ALA A 119 -14.93 -1.44 7.79
C ALA A 119 -14.05 -2.18 6.78
N ALA A 120 -13.74 -1.57 5.63
CA ALA A 120 -12.83 -2.13 4.64
C ALA A 120 -11.40 -2.15 5.17
N GLU A 121 -10.96 -1.04 5.77
CA GLU A 121 -9.63 -0.94 6.39
C GLU A 121 -9.41 -2.03 7.45
N LYS A 122 -10.38 -2.24 8.35
CA LYS A 122 -10.36 -3.31 9.35
C LYS A 122 -10.29 -4.70 8.73
N LYS A 123 -10.94 -4.94 7.59
CA LYS A 123 -10.83 -6.22 6.87
C LYS A 123 -9.42 -6.44 6.32
N ILE A 124 -8.76 -5.37 5.83
CA ILE A 124 -7.43 -5.41 5.21
C ILE A 124 -6.35 -5.60 6.27
N PHE A 125 -6.28 -4.70 7.26
CA PHE A 125 -5.18 -4.66 8.22
C PHE A 125 -5.50 -5.30 9.57
N GLY A 126 -6.74 -5.70 9.82
CA GLY A 126 -7.15 -6.29 11.09
C GLY A 126 -7.05 -5.29 12.24
N LYS A 127 -6.21 -5.61 13.23
CA LYS A 127 -5.96 -4.77 14.41
C LYS A 127 -4.75 -3.83 14.23
N ASP A 128 -3.87 -4.10 13.27
CA ASP A 128 -2.61 -3.38 13.11
C ASP A 128 -2.77 -2.23 12.10
N PHE A 129 -3.65 -1.30 12.44
CA PHE A 129 -3.82 -0.05 11.72
C PHE A 129 -4.06 1.13 12.67
N ALA A 130 -3.77 2.33 12.20
CA ALA A 130 -4.03 3.57 12.91
C ALA A 130 -4.84 4.53 12.03
N TYR A 131 -5.93 5.06 12.58
CA TYR A 131 -6.74 6.06 11.90
C TYR A 131 -6.20 7.47 12.17
N ILE A 132 -5.81 8.19 11.12
CA ILE A 132 -5.46 9.60 11.15
C ILE A 132 -6.55 10.44 10.47
N ARG A 133 -6.95 11.54 11.10
CA ARG A 133 -7.87 12.54 10.52
C ARG A 133 -7.15 13.69 9.83
N ASP A 134 -5.88 13.88 10.16
CA ASP A 134 -4.99 14.90 9.59
C ASP A 134 -3.67 14.23 9.19
N ILE A 135 -3.24 14.49 7.95
CA ILE A 135 -1.99 13.98 7.41
C ILE A 135 -0.77 14.48 8.21
N SER A 136 -0.87 15.65 8.86
CA SER A 136 0.17 16.17 9.75
C SER A 136 0.49 15.22 10.90
N SER A 137 -0.48 14.37 11.29
CA SER A 137 -0.33 13.39 12.37
C SER A 137 0.38 12.10 11.94
N PHE A 138 0.61 11.89 10.64
CA PHE A 138 1.23 10.68 10.10
C PHE A 138 2.55 10.34 10.79
N SER A 139 3.49 11.28 10.82
CA SER A 139 4.83 11.07 11.38
C SER A 139 4.77 10.70 12.87
N ASN A 140 3.87 11.31 13.63
CA ASN A 140 3.71 11.05 15.06
C ASN A 140 3.19 9.63 15.30
N VAL A 141 2.15 9.22 14.56
CA VAL A 141 1.55 7.88 14.67
C VAL A 141 2.56 6.79 14.30
N VAL A 142 3.28 6.98 13.19
CA VAL A 142 4.32 6.05 12.75
C VAL A 142 5.43 5.95 13.80
N CYS A 143 5.91 7.06 14.35
CA CYS A 143 6.92 7.06 15.42
C CYS A 143 6.46 6.28 16.66
N LEU A 144 5.22 6.48 17.10
CA LEU A 144 4.66 5.77 18.25
C LEU A 144 4.58 4.26 17.99
N TYR A 145 4.19 3.86 16.79
CA TYR A 145 4.16 2.45 16.40
C TYR A 145 5.57 1.83 16.37
N LEU A 146 6.53 2.53 15.77
CA LEU A 146 7.93 2.07 15.72
C LEU A 146 8.51 1.90 17.12
N LYS A 147 8.26 2.85 18.03
CA LYS A 147 8.70 2.73 19.43
C LYS A 147 8.13 1.47 20.11
N LYS A 148 6.84 1.21 19.93
CA LYS A 148 6.20 0.00 20.49
C LYS A 148 6.78 -1.30 19.93
N LEU A 149 7.18 -1.32 18.66
CA LEU A 149 7.85 -2.48 18.06
C LEU A 149 9.27 -2.70 18.60
N LEU A 150 9.97 -1.63 19.01
CA LEU A 150 11.32 -1.70 19.57
C LEU A 150 11.33 -1.99 21.08
N GLU A 151 10.19 -1.83 21.75
CA GLU A 151 9.98 -2.21 23.16
C GLU A 151 9.67 -3.71 23.33
N TRP A 152 9.56 -4.45 22.22
CA TRP A 152 9.44 -5.90 22.14
C TRP A 152 10.80 -6.54 21.83
#